data_AF-A0AAW5MNT2-F1
#
_entry.id   AF-A0AAW5MNT2-F1
#
_cell.length_a   1.000
_cell.length_b   1.000
_cell.length_c   1.000
_cell.angle_alpha   90.00
_cell.angle_beta   90.00
_cell.angle_gamma   90.00
#
_symmetry.space_group_name_H-M   'P 1'
#
loop_
_entity.id
_entity.type
_entity.pdbx_description
1 polymer ?
#
loop_
_entity_poly.entity_id
_entity_poly.type
_entity_poly.pdbx_seq_one_letter_code
_entity_poly.pdbx_strand_id
1 'polypeptide(L)'
;MKSIFYLVFLLLSFSAQSECEKMSFSSVDTDYEGVNYGLSDVIVTSKGRTFFYDFPLEKCKSNKVFIINGDKAVSYASYNGFQYINYLDRNGIVHAGWVKSPRISKDSISTDKLNVRESDFFVDFNGTEIHIDNSYSDIAWLFDNLTEIDSGNKYIDLFRTINGVDYKFYQHDFDPIYIESSNLNYDKIKRDFDDYRITRITLKSDIGFSSRGIFVGSKMLNVLKVYGKPSAIQDGDLIYYYDNKSIRFIGSETVKQIDISINPV
;
A
#
# COMPACT_ATOMS: atom_id res chain seq x y z
N MET A 1 36.21 -36.89 -38.41
CA MET A 1 35.70 -35.60 -38.93
C MET A 1 34.52 -35.16 -38.09
N LYS A 2 34.65 -33.94 -37.56
CA LYS A 2 33.76 -33.09 -36.74
C LYS A 2 32.34 -33.61 -36.43
N SER A 3 32.11 -33.87 -35.15
CA SER A 3 30.79 -33.98 -34.50
C SER A 3 30.11 -32.60 -34.50
N ILE A 4 28.87 -32.54 -35.00
CA ILE A 4 28.00 -31.36 -34.89
C ILE A 4 27.23 -31.50 -33.57
N PHE A 5 27.63 -30.73 -32.57
CA PHE A 5 26.86 -30.54 -31.35
C PHE A 5 25.86 -29.39 -31.60
N TYR A 6 24.57 -29.73 -31.63
CA TYR A 6 23.49 -28.74 -31.55
C TYR A 6 23.49 -28.13 -30.15
N LEU A 7 23.80 -26.84 -30.05
CA LEU A 7 23.60 -26.03 -28.85
C LEU A 7 22.36 -25.15 -29.08
N VAL A 8 21.17 -25.70 -28.81
CA VAL A 8 19.96 -24.89 -28.62
C VAL A 8 19.84 -24.67 -27.12
N PHE A 9 20.50 -23.63 -26.61
CA PHE A 9 20.38 -23.24 -25.22
C PHE A 9 19.14 -22.37 -25.04
N LEU A 10 18.30 -22.79 -24.09
CA LEU A 10 17.04 -22.18 -23.69
C LEU A 10 17.08 -20.65 -23.59
N LEU A 11 16.26 -19.98 -24.40
CA LEU A 11 15.74 -18.65 -24.11
C LEU A 11 14.39 -18.80 -23.39
N LEU A 12 14.42 -19.21 -22.12
CA LEU A 12 13.23 -19.19 -21.26
C LEU A 12 13.66 -18.70 -19.88
N SER A 13 13.61 -17.40 -19.67
CA SER A 13 13.60 -16.73 -18.37
C SER A 13 13.41 -15.24 -18.62
N PHE A 14 12.70 -14.54 -17.72
CA PHE A 14 12.34 -13.11 -17.77
C PHE A 14 11.04 -12.74 -18.48
N SER A 15 9.90 -13.24 -18.00
CA SER A 15 8.61 -12.52 -18.17
C SER A 15 7.59 -12.75 -17.06
N ALA A 16 7.95 -13.36 -15.93
CA ALA A 16 6.99 -13.59 -14.84
C ALA A 16 6.71 -12.32 -14.01
N GLN A 17 7.67 -11.40 -13.92
CA GLN A 17 7.53 -10.17 -13.12
C GLN A 17 6.56 -9.17 -13.76
N SER A 18 6.45 -9.15 -15.09
CA SER A 18 5.58 -8.21 -15.82
C SER A 18 4.10 -8.56 -15.75
N GLU A 19 3.72 -9.77 -15.32
CA GLU A 19 2.33 -10.20 -15.33
C GLU A 19 1.53 -9.72 -14.11
N CYS A 20 2.20 -9.44 -12.99
CA CYS A 20 1.56 -8.88 -11.79
C CYS A 20 1.61 -7.35 -11.79
N GLU A 21 2.50 -6.78 -12.61
CA GLU A 21 2.56 -5.36 -12.87
C GLU A 21 1.24 -4.94 -13.56
N LYS A 22 0.49 -4.01 -12.95
CA LYS A 22 -0.83 -3.54 -13.41
C LYS A 22 -1.98 -4.56 -13.26
N MET A 23 -1.78 -5.63 -12.50
CA MET A 23 -2.88 -6.53 -12.15
C MET A 23 -3.86 -5.83 -11.19
N SER A 24 -5.16 -6.08 -11.38
CA SER A 24 -6.20 -5.62 -10.47
C SER A 24 -6.62 -6.74 -9.53
N PHE A 25 -6.86 -6.43 -8.25
CA PHE A 25 -7.22 -7.47 -7.29
C PHE A 25 -8.56 -8.13 -7.61
N SER A 26 -9.53 -7.41 -8.18
CA SER A 26 -10.80 -7.98 -8.66
C SER A 26 -10.62 -9.06 -9.73
N SER A 27 -9.52 -9.04 -10.50
CA SER A 27 -9.20 -10.11 -11.45
C SER A 27 -8.65 -11.38 -10.77
N VAL A 28 -8.18 -11.24 -9.52
CA VAL A 28 -7.65 -12.32 -8.68
C VAL A 28 -8.75 -12.88 -7.77
N ASP A 29 -9.61 -12.01 -7.24
CA ASP A 29 -10.73 -12.34 -6.35
C ASP A 29 -11.92 -12.91 -7.14
N THR A 30 -11.76 -14.13 -7.67
CA THR A 30 -12.81 -14.83 -8.42
C THR A 30 -13.70 -15.69 -7.53
N ASP A 31 -13.37 -15.82 -6.24
CA ASP A 31 -14.07 -16.71 -5.33
C ASP A 31 -15.29 -16.06 -4.73
N TYR A 32 -16.39 -16.82 -4.68
CA TYR A 32 -17.64 -16.35 -4.09
C TYR A 32 -17.51 -15.97 -2.60
N GLU A 33 -16.58 -16.59 -1.87
CA GLU A 33 -16.33 -16.28 -0.46
C GLU A 33 -15.52 -14.99 -0.25
N GLY A 34 -14.76 -14.55 -1.26
CA GLY A 34 -13.92 -13.36 -1.22
C GLY A 34 -12.78 -13.41 -0.18
N VAL A 35 -12.12 -12.27 0.00
CA VAL A 35 -11.07 -12.11 1.03
C VAL A 35 -11.67 -12.17 2.44
N ASN A 36 -11.12 -13.05 3.29
CA ASN A 36 -11.49 -13.13 4.69
C ASN A 36 -10.62 -12.20 5.54
N TYR A 37 -11.21 -11.13 6.04
CA TYR A 37 -10.55 -10.15 6.89
C TYR A 37 -10.68 -10.48 8.38
N GLY A 38 -9.57 -10.36 9.11
CA GLY A 38 -9.50 -10.56 10.54
C GLY A 38 -8.07 -10.37 11.06
N LEU A 39 -7.96 -9.85 12.28
CA LEU A 39 -6.68 -9.53 12.89
C LEU A 39 -6.15 -10.69 13.74
N SER A 40 -4.93 -11.14 13.46
CA SER A 40 -4.22 -12.09 14.32
C SER A 40 -2.71 -11.85 14.32
N ASP A 41 -2.10 -11.99 15.49
CA ASP A 41 -0.66 -12.08 15.62
C ASP A 41 -0.19 -13.41 15.02
N VAL A 42 0.92 -13.36 14.30
CA VAL A 42 1.51 -14.52 13.63
C VAL A 42 3.01 -14.59 13.88
N ILE A 43 3.54 -15.81 13.88
CA ILE A 43 4.96 -16.08 13.94
C ILE A 43 5.37 -16.95 12.76
N VAL A 44 6.53 -16.67 12.17
CA VAL A 44 7.08 -17.46 11.08
C VAL A 44 7.66 -18.76 11.63
N THR A 45 7.18 -19.90 11.13
CA THR A 45 7.57 -21.24 11.58
C THR A 45 8.37 -22.02 10.54
N SER A 46 8.46 -21.52 9.31
CA SER A 46 9.18 -22.21 8.24
C SER A 46 10.69 -22.18 8.46
N LYS A 47 11.41 -23.24 8.04
CA LYS A 47 12.88 -23.34 8.19
C LYS A 47 13.68 -22.52 7.18
N GLY A 48 13.03 -21.88 6.20
CA GLY A 48 13.66 -21.08 5.15
C GLY A 48 13.03 -19.70 4.99
N ARG A 49 13.48 -18.94 4.00
CA ARG A 49 12.98 -17.59 3.70
C ARG A 49 11.51 -17.60 3.31
N THR A 50 10.65 -16.93 4.08
CA THR A 50 9.26 -16.64 3.74
C THR A 50 9.23 -15.33 2.95
N PHE A 51 8.92 -15.44 1.65
CA PHE A 51 8.86 -14.29 0.75
C PHE A 51 7.47 -13.66 0.77
N PHE A 52 7.45 -12.34 0.54
CA PHE A 52 6.23 -11.59 0.25
C PHE A 52 5.81 -11.76 -1.20
N TYR A 53 4.54 -11.52 -1.44
CA TYR A 53 3.88 -11.55 -2.72
C TYR A 53 2.98 -10.31 -2.84
N ASP A 54 3.00 -9.66 -4.00
CA ASP A 54 2.23 -8.43 -4.23
C ASP A 54 0.72 -8.75 -4.37
N PHE A 55 0.44 -9.90 -4.99
CA PHE A 55 -0.89 -10.52 -5.04
C PHE A 55 -0.81 -11.96 -4.51
N PRO A 56 -1.90 -12.56 -4.00
CA PRO A 56 -1.93 -13.92 -3.44
C PRO A 56 -1.88 -15.01 -4.53
N LEU A 57 -0.89 -14.93 -5.40
CA LEU A 57 -0.64 -15.80 -6.53
C LEU A 57 0.83 -16.21 -6.57
N GLU A 58 1.12 -17.46 -6.91
CA GLU A 58 2.48 -17.99 -6.95
C GLU A 58 3.44 -17.20 -7.85
N LYS A 59 2.93 -16.64 -8.95
CA LYS A 59 3.71 -15.85 -9.90
C LYS A 59 4.02 -14.42 -9.41
N CYS A 60 3.27 -13.91 -8.44
CA CYS A 60 3.42 -12.54 -7.94
C CYS A 60 4.37 -12.45 -6.74
N LYS A 61 5.43 -13.25 -6.76
CA LYS A 61 6.47 -13.19 -5.73
C LYS A 61 7.17 -11.84 -5.80
N SER A 62 7.14 -11.12 -4.69
CA SER A 62 7.73 -9.80 -4.57
C SER A 62 9.25 -9.88 -4.44
N ASN A 63 9.94 -8.83 -4.93
CA ASN A 63 11.38 -8.64 -4.72
C ASN A 63 11.68 -7.86 -3.41
N LYS A 64 10.65 -7.61 -2.60
CA LYS A 64 10.75 -7.07 -1.24
C LYS A 64 11.62 -7.96 -0.32
N VAL A 65 11.81 -7.50 0.90
CA VAL A 65 12.46 -8.28 1.97
C VAL A 65 11.77 -9.64 2.16
N PHE A 66 12.47 -10.57 2.81
CA PHE A 66 11.87 -11.82 3.27
C PHE A 66 11.98 -11.91 4.79
N ILE A 67 11.09 -12.67 5.40
CA ILE A 67 11.11 -12.97 6.84
C ILE A 67 11.55 -14.42 7.08
N ILE A 68 12.05 -14.70 8.27
CA ILE A 68 12.64 -15.98 8.65
C ILE A 68 12.00 -16.53 9.93
N ASN A 69 12.34 -17.78 10.26
CA ASN A 69 11.84 -18.45 11.45
C ASN A 69 11.98 -17.58 12.72
N GLY A 70 10.89 -17.46 13.49
CA GLY A 70 10.83 -16.68 14.72
C GLY A 70 10.43 -15.21 14.54
N ASP A 71 10.45 -14.68 13.32
CA ASP A 71 9.93 -13.33 13.05
C ASP A 71 8.44 -13.26 13.39
N LYS A 72 8.05 -12.15 14.03
CA LYS A 72 6.66 -11.87 14.41
C LYS A 72 6.06 -10.84 13.45
N ALA A 73 4.80 -11.03 13.12
CA ALA A 73 4.05 -10.13 12.25
C ALA A 73 2.59 -10.06 12.69
N VAL A 74 1.81 -9.21 12.02
CA VAL A 74 0.36 -9.09 12.20
C VAL A 74 -0.30 -9.47 10.90
N SER A 75 -1.22 -10.42 10.91
CA SER A 75 -2.07 -10.77 9.78
C SER A 75 -3.39 -10.01 9.85
N TYR A 76 -3.86 -9.52 8.71
CA TYR A 76 -5.11 -8.76 8.57
C TYR A 76 -6.13 -9.44 7.65
N ALA A 77 -5.68 -10.30 6.76
CA ALA A 77 -6.54 -10.99 5.81
C ALA A 77 -5.97 -12.35 5.42
N SER A 78 -6.83 -13.25 4.96
CA SER A 78 -6.45 -14.50 4.34
C SER A 78 -7.25 -14.74 3.06
N TYR A 79 -6.59 -15.24 2.04
CA TYR A 79 -7.18 -15.53 0.74
C TYR A 79 -6.35 -16.57 -0.01
N ASN A 80 -6.96 -17.59 -0.59
CA ASN A 80 -6.33 -18.62 -1.43
C ASN A 80 -5.00 -19.19 -0.94
N GLY A 81 -4.94 -19.52 0.35
CA GLY A 81 -3.73 -20.10 0.96
C GLY A 81 -2.65 -19.07 1.30
N PHE A 82 -2.92 -17.77 1.15
CA PHE A 82 -2.06 -16.66 1.58
C PHE A 82 -2.66 -15.90 2.76
N GLN A 83 -1.82 -15.16 3.47
CA GLN A 83 -2.20 -14.17 4.48
C GLN A 83 -1.54 -12.83 4.16
N TYR A 84 -2.31 -11.75 4.24
CA TYR A 84 -1.78 -10.39 4.15
C TYR A 84 -1.26 -9.98 5.52
N ILE A 85 0.04 -9.68 5.61
CA ILE A 85 0.70 -9.39 6.88
C ILE A 85 1.47 -8.07 6.83
N ASN A 86 1.65 -7.47 8.01
CA ASN A 86 2.66 -6.43 8.25
C ASN A 86 3.78 -7.00 9.12
N TYR A 87 5.01 -6.86 8.65
CA TYR A 87 6.24 -7.16 9.39
C TYR A 87 6.96 -5.85 9.72
N LEU A 88 7.25 -5.63 11.00
CA LEU A 88 8.07 -4.51 11.43
C LEU A 88 9.53 -4.96 11.51
N ASP A 89 10.39 -4.36 10.68
CA ASP A 89 11.81 -4.68 10.71
C ASP A 89 12.53 -4.01 11.88
N ARG A 90 13.85 -4.27 12.00
CA ARG A 90 14.68 -3.76 13.09
C ARG A 90 14.89 -2.24 13.05
N ASN A 91 14.65 -1.61 11.91
CA ASN A 91 14.75 -0.16 11.72
C ASN A 91 13.40 0.53 11.99
N GLY A 92 12.35 -0.25 12.31
CA GLY A 92 11.00 0.28 12.52
C GLY A 92 10.23 0.51 11.23
N ILE A 93 10.70 -0.02 10.09
CA ILE A 93 9.99 0.06 8.80
C ILE A 93 9.02 -1.11 8.72
N VAL A 94 7.77 -0.82 8.35
CA VAL A 94 6.76 -1.84 8.08
C VAL A 94 6.88 -2.28 6.63
N HIS A 95 6.94 -3.60 6.42
CA HIS A 95 6.83 -4.25 5.12
C HIS A 95 5.51 -5.02 5.07
N ALA A 96 4.71 -4.76 4.05
CA ALA A 96 3.38 -5.33 3.89
C ALA A 96 3.25 -6.16 2.61
N GLY A 97 2.39 -7.18 2.69
CA GLY A 97 2.03 -7.99 1.52
C GLY A 97 1.58 -9.40 1.89
N TRP A 98 1.37 -10.21 0.86
CA TRP A 98 0.88 -11.58 1.00
C TRP A 98 2.02 -12.56 1.29
N VAL A 99 1.82 -13.48 2.22
CA VAL A 99 2.74 -14.61 2.46
C VAL A 99 1.96 -15.92 2.45
N LYS A 100 2.62 -17.02 2.08
CA LYS A 100 1.97 -18.35 2.09
C LYS A 100 1.61 -18.78 3.51
N SER A 101 0.34 -19.11 3.73
CA SER A 101 -0.21 -19.55 5.03
C SER A 101 0.58 -20.68 5.69
N PRO A 102 1.05 -21.73 4.99
CA PRO A 102 1.79 -22.83 5.63
C PRO A 102 3.13 -22.43 6.25
N ARG A 103 3.60 -21.19 6.04
CA ARG A 103 4.92 -20.72 6.53
C ARG A 103 4.84 -19.97 7.85
N ILE A 104 3.63 -19.71 8.33
CA ILE A 104 3.34 -18.96 9.54
C ILE A 104 2.31 -19.72 10.39
N SER A 105 2.33 -19.47 11.70
CA SER A 105 1.29 -19.94 12.62
C SER A 105 0.64 -18.78 13.32
N LYS A 106 -0.68 -18.86 13.54
CA LYS A 106 -1.41 -17.92 14.38
C LYS A 106 -0.97 -18.08 15.83
N ASP A 107 -0.67 -16.96 16.47
CA ASP A 107 -0.24 -16.87 17.87
C ASP A 107 -1.44 -16.49 18.76
N SER A 108 -2.02 -15.31 18.54
CA SER A 108 -3.19 -14.83 19.29
C SER A 108 -4.02 -13.80 18.52
N ILE A 109 -5.25 -13.52 18.96
CA ILE A 109 -6.04 -12.38 18.47
C ILE A 109 -5.67 -11.17 19.33
N SER A 110 -5.15 -10.11 18.72
CA SER A 110 -4.76 -8.87 19.43
C SER A 110 -5.68 -7.72 19.04
N THR A 111 -6.49 -7.23 19.98
CA THR A 111 -7.40 -6.08 19.72
C THR A 111 -6.70 -4.72 19.81
N ASP A 112 -5.57 -4.63 20.51
CA ASP A 112 -4.80 -3.39 20.70
C ASP A 112 -4.14 -2.87 19.41
N LYS A 113 -4.19 -3.68 18.35
CA LYS A 113 -3.65 -3.37 17.02
C LYS A 113 -4.71 -2.80 16.07
N LEU A 114 -5.94 -2.63 16.53
CA LEU A 114 -6.99 -2.04 15.71
C LEU A 114 -6.80 -0.53 15.54
N ASN A 115 -6.35 0.19 16.57
CA ASN A 115 -6.05 1.63 16.43
C ASN A 115 -4.96 1.88 15.37
N VAL A 116 -5.14 2.92 14.56
CA VAL A 116 -4.12 3.38 13.61
C VAL A 116 -2.87 3.86 14.34
N ARG A 117 -1.71 3.65 13.72
CA ARG A 117 -0.38 3.97 14.20
C ARG A 117 0.38 4.68 13.08
N GLU A 118 1.47 5.35 13.44
CA GLU A 118 2.36 6.01 12.49
C GLU A 118 2.75 5.13 11.28
N SER A 119 2.96 3.84 11.52
CA SER A 119 3.36 2.90 10.47
C SER A 119 2.23 2.49 9.50
N ASP A 120 0.98 2.92 9.69
CA ASP A 120 -0.14 2.57 8.80
C ASP A 120 -0.30 3.55 7.63
N PHE A 121 0.45 4.65 7.60
CA PHE A 121 0.27 5.76 6.65
C PHE A 121 1.04 5.56 5.34
N PHE A 122 0.69 4.50 4.64
CA PHE A 122 1.18 4.19 3.29
C PHE A 122 0.14 3.36 2.52
N VAL A 123 0.30 3.32 1.21
CA VAL A 123 -0.39 2.35 0.35
C VAL A 123 0.64 1.46 -0.33
N ASP A 124 0.31 0.20 -0.56
CA ASP A 124 0.97 -0.60 -1.58
C ASP A 124 0.31 -0.30 -2.92
N PHE A 125 1.10 0.10 -3.91
CA PHE A 125 0.65 0.33 -5.27
C PHE A 125 1.55 -0.44 -6.22
N ASN A 126 0.97 -1.40 -6.95
CA ASN A 126 1.71 -2.20 -7.92
C ASN A 126 2.95 -2.89 -7.30
N GLY A 127 2.82 -3.41 -6.07
CA GLY A 127 3.89 -4.07 -5.33
C GLY A 127 4.93 -3.14 -4.71
N THR A 128 4.73 -1.82 -4.77
CA THR A 128 5.61 -0.83 -4.17
C THR A 128 4.90 -0.05 -3.07
N GLU A 129 5.52 0.06 -1.91
CA GLU A 129 5.01 0.83 -0.78
C GLU A 129 5.29 2.32 -1.00
N ILE A 130 4.23 3.11 -1.03
CA ILE A 130 4.28 4.57 -1.15
C ILE A 130 3.85 5.17 0.18
N HIS A 131 4.83 5.74 0.89
CA HIS A 131 4.62 6.40 2.17
C HIS A 131 4.40 7.90 1.97
N ILE A 132 3.49 8.48 2.75
CA ILE A 132 3.47 9.95 2.92
C ILE A 132 4.72 10.39 3.69
N ASP A 133 5.10 11.65 3.57
CA ASP A 133 6.35 12.26 4.09
C ASP A 133 7.66 11.84 3.37
N ASN A 134 7.60 10.87 2.45
CA ASN A 134 8.71 10.55 1.53
C ASN A 134 8.81 11.54 0.36
N SER A 135 9.92 11.52 -0.36
CA SER A 135 10.09 12.31 -1.58
C SER A 135 9.35 11.67 -2.76
N TYR A 136 8.70 12.48 -3.59
CA TYR A 136 8.10 12.02 -4.85
C TYR A 136 9.17 11.46 -5.82
N SER A 137 10.40 12.00 -5.79
CA SER A 137 11.49 11.54 -6.66
C SER A 137 11.81 10.06 -6.50
N ASP A 138 11.57 9.51 -5.31
CA ASP A 138 11.92 8.13 -4.97
C ASP A 138 10.97 7.12 -5.64
N ILE A 139 9.80 7.60 -6.07
CA ILE A 139 8.73 6.79 -6.67
C ILE A 139 8.37 7.20 -8.09
N ALA A 140 8.97 8.27 -8.64
CA ALA A 140 8.57 8.83 -9.93
C ALA A 140 8.57 7.78 -11.06
N TRP A 141 9.55 6.86 -11.03
CA TRP A 141 9.69 5.76 -11.98
C TRP A 141 8.49 4.80 -12.01
N LEU A 142 7.68 4.72 -10.95
CA LEU A 142 6.45 3.90 -10.92
C LEU A 142 5.42 4.37 -11.95
N PHE A 143 5.50 5.64 -12.35
CA PHE A 143 4.51 6.29 -13.20
C PHE A 143 4.98 6.48 -14.64
N ASP A 144 6.20 6.07 -15.00
CA ASP A 144 6.78 6.23 -16.34
C ASP A 144 5.92 5.62 -17.45
N ASN A 145 5.12 4.60 -17.11
CA ASN A 145 4.23 3.89 -18.02
C ASN A 145 2.74 4.25 -17.84
N LEU A 146 2.43 5.29 -17.07
CA LEU A 146 1.07 5.79 -16.86
C LEU A 146 0.91 7.16 -17.52
N THR A 147 -0.30 7.43 -18.02
CA THR A 147 -0.62 8.74 -18.58
C THR A 147 -1.18 9.62 -17.47
N GLU A 148 -0.51 10.74 -17.19
CA GLU A 148 -1.06 11.76 -16.31
C GLU A 148 -2.33 12.36 -16.94
N ILE A 149 -3.44 12.35 -16.21
CA ILE A 149 -4.66 13.04 -16.57
C ILE A 149 -4.40 14.54 -16.41
N ASP A 150 -4.38 15.24 -17.55
CA ASP A 150 -4.26 16.68 -17.56
C ASP A 150 -5.58 17.32 -17.11
N SER A 151 -5.58 17.92 -15.92
CA SER A 151 -6.71 18.72 -15.42
C SER A 151 -6.81 20.09 -16.10
N GLY A 152 -5.92 20.40 -17.05
CA GLY A 152 -5.98 21.58 -17.90
C GLY A 152 -5.42 22.86 -17.26
N ASN A 153 -4.97 22.81 -16.00
CA ASN A 153 -4.48 23.98 -15.26
C ASN A 153 -3.24 23.67 -14.40
N LYS A 154 -2.13 23.26 -15.03
CA LYS A 154 -0.84 22.94 -14.35
C LYS A 154 -0.22 24.09 -13.53
N TYR A 155 -0.78 25.31 -13.59
CA TYR A 155 -0.20 26.50 -12.97
C TYR A 155 -1.10 27.26 -11.97
N ILE A 156 -2.41 26.97 -11.89
CA ILE A 156 -3.36 27.83 -11.15
C ILE A 156 -3.55 27.39 -9.68
N ASP A 157 -3.27 26.14 -9.32
CA ASP A 157 -3.45 25.62 -7.95
C ASP A 157 -2.13 25.29 -7.22
N LEU A 158 -1.02 25.89 -7.67
CA LEU A 158 0.31 25.64 -7.09
C LEU A 158 0.44 26.12 -5.65
N PHE A 159 -0.34 27.12 -5.22
CA PHE A 159 -0.24 27.69 -3.87
C PHE A 159 -1.57 27.62 -3.14
N ARG A 160 -1.55 27.19 -1.89
CA ARG A 160 -2.71 27.30 -0.98
C ARG A 160 -2.27 28.00 0.30
N THR A 161 -2.99 29.05 0.66
CA THR A 161 -2.82 29.74 1.94
C THR A 161 -3.60 29.00 3.02
N ILE A 162 -2.91 28.43 4.00
CA ILE A 162 -3.53 27.73 5.13
C ILE A 162 -3.03 28.39 6.41
N ASN A 163 -3.97 28.85 7.25
CA ASN A 163 -3.65 29.57 8.50
C ASN A 163 -2.67 30.74 8.30
N GLY A 164 -2.77 31.43 7.15
CA GLY A 164 -1.91 32.58 6.82
C GLY A 164 -0.51 32.23 6.31
N VAL A 165 -0.21 30.95 6.03
CA VAL A 165 1.04 30.50 5.44
C VAL A 165 0.79 29.95 4.04
N ASP A 166 1.59 30.37 3.08
CA ASP A 166 1.52 29.87 1.71
C ASP A 166 2.35 28.59 1.56
N TYR A 167 1.66 27.52 1.17
CA TYR A 167 2.28 26.23 0.85
C TYR A 167 2.15 25.95 -0.63
N LYS A 168 3.16 25.31 -1.19
CA LYS A 168 3.19 24.93 -2.60
C LYS A 168 2.86 23.46 -2.78
N PHE A 169 1.95 23.15 -3.70
CA PHE A 169 1.45 21.81 -3.98
C PHE A 169 1.69 21.43 -5.44
N TYR A 170 2.13 20.20 -5.66
CA TYR A 170 2.22 19.57 -6.97
C TYR A 170 1.34 18.34 -6.97
N GLN A 171 0.47 18.26 -7.95
CA GLN A 171 -0.55 17.23 -8.07
C GLN A 171 -0.25 16.38 -9.30
N HIS A 172 -0.32 15.07 -9.13
CA HIS A 172 -0.19 14.11 -10.20
C HIS A 172 -1.36 13.14 -10.14
N ASP A 173 -2.17 13.12 -11.19
CA ASP A 173 -3.30 12.19 -11.31
C ASP A 173 -3.04 11.24 -12.47
N PHE A 174 -2.89 9.95 -12.19
CA PHE A 174 -2.57 8.95 -13.21
C PHE A 174 -3.73 8.01 -13.52
N ASP A 175 -4.86 8.12 -12.79
CA ASP A 175 -5.97 7.13 -12.78
C ASP A 175 -5.51 5.70 -13.09
N PRO A 176 -4.81 5.09 -12.13
CA PRO A 176 -5.52 4.56 -10.95
C PRO A 176 -5.22 5.26 -9.61
N ILE A 177 -4.30 6.22 -9.58
CA ILE A 177 -3.79 6.80 -8.34
C ILE A 177 -3.56 8.31 -8.50
N TYR A 178 -3.83 9.05 -7.44
CA TYR A 178 -3.50 10.46 -7.31
C TYR A 178 -2.44 10.65 -6.21
N ILE A 179 -1.45 11.50 -6.47
CA ILE A 179 -0.39 11.84 -5.55
C ILE A 179 -0.24 13.35 -5.48
N GLU A 180 -0.15 13.88 -4.27
CA GLU A 180 0.17 15.27 -4.03
C GLU A 180 1.48 15.35 -3.25
N SER A 181 2.41 16.18 -3.72
CA SER A 181 3.59 16.57 -2.95
C SER A 181 3.54 18.04 -2.60
N SER A 182 4.01 18.41 -1.41
CA SER A 182 4.01 19.79 -0.96
C SER A 182 5.06 20.07 0.11
N ASN A 183 5.32 21.35 0.35
CA ASN A 183 6.11 21.82 1.48
C ASN A 183 5.24 22.07 2.73
N LEU A 184 4.09 21.39 2.86
CA LEU A 184 3.17 21.59 3.98
C LEU A 184 3.90 21.53 5.34
N ASN A 185 3.53 22.45 6.22
CA ASN A 185 4.09 22.64 7.56
C ASN A 185 5.59 23.02 7.62
N TYR A 186 6.26 23.36 6.51
CA TYR A 186 7.71 23.64 6.51
C TYR A 186 8.14 24.65 7.58
N ASP A 187 7.32 25.67 7.85
CA ASP A 187 7.53 26.71 8.85
C ASP A 187 7.42 26.18 10.30
N LYS A 188 6.52 25.21 10.54
CA LYS A 188 6.30 24.59 11.85
C LYS A 188 7.36 23.55 12.19
N ILE A 189 7.74 22.72 11.22
CA ILE A 189 8.71 21.63 11.40
C ILE A 189 10.12 21.99 10.96
N LYS A 190 10.37 23.28 10.68
CA LYS A 190 11.69 23.86 10.37
C LYS A 190 12.39 23.16 9.20
N ARG A 191 11.63 22.83 8.15
CA ARG A 191 12.15 22.31 6.89
C ARG A 191 12.38 23.46 5.91
N ASP A 192 13.17 23.18 4.87
CA ASP A 192 13.38 24.12 3.78
C ASP A 192 12.08 24.33 2.99
N PHE A 193 11.89 25.52 2.43
CA PHE A 193 10.71 25.84 1.61
C PHE A 193 10.62 24.95 0.36
N ASP A 194 11.76 24.53 -0.19
CA ASP A 194 11.84 23.65 -1.36
C ASP A 194 11.91 22.16 -1.00
N ASP A 195 11.72 21.81 0.27
CA ASP A 195 11.61 20.41 0.70
C ASP A 195 10.16 19.89 0.50
N TYR A 196 9.87 19.38 -0.69
CA TYR A 196 8.57 18.84 -1.04
C TYR A 196 8.45 17.35 -0.68
N ARG A 197 7.43 17.00 0.11
CA ARG A 197 7.13 15.62 0.52
C ARG A 197 5.77 15.21 0.02
N ILE A 198 5.57 13.91 -0.18
CA ILE A 198 4.24 13.36 -0.49
C ILE A 198 3.32 13.64 0.70
N THR A 199 2.33 14.50 0.51
CA THR A 199 1.38 14.90 1.56
C THR A 199 0.02 14.29 1.36
N ARG A 200 -0.26 13.72 0.19
CA ARG A 200 -1.50 12.99 -0.07
C ARG A 200 -1.30 11.89 -1.09
N ILE A 201 -1.94 10.75 -0.84
CA ILE A 201 -2.06 9.65 -1.78
C ILE A 201 -3.53 9.24 -1.81
N THR A 202 -4.12 9.15 -2.99
CA THR A 202 -5.47 8.63 -3.17
C THR A 202 -5.44 7.45 -4.13
N LEU A 203 -5.63 6.26 -3.60
CA LEU A 203 -5.80 5.05 -4.40
C LEU A 203 -7.25 4.98 -4.91
N LYS A 204 -7.43 4.92 -6.24
CA LYS A 204 -8.74 4.96 -6.91
C LYS A 204 -9.14 3.64 -7.57
N SER A 205 -8.20 2.70 -7.68
CA SER A 205 -8.45 1.35 -8.19
C SER A 205 -7.91 0.27 -7.25
N ASP A 206 -8.19 -0.97 -7.61
CA ASP A 206 -7.81 -2.19 -6.90
C ASP A 206 -6.45 -2.76 -7.37
N ILE A 207 -5.60 -1.94 -7.99
CA ILE A 207 -4.19 -2.30 -8.33
C ILE A 207 -3.28 -2.25 -7.09
N GLY A 208 -3.81 -1.83 -5.94
CA GLY A 208 -3.08 -1.69 -4.70
C GLY A 208 -3.94 -1.91 -3.46
N PHE A 209 -3.31 -1.73 -2.31
CA PHE A 209 -3.91 -1.93 -0.99
C PHE A 209 -3.52 -0.80 -0.04
N SER A 210 -4.38 -0.51 0.93
CA SER A 210 -3.94 0.17 2.16
C SER A 210 -2.93 -0.71 2.94
N SER A 211 -2.26 -0.11 3.91
CA SER A 211 -1.33 -0.79 4.83
C SER A 211 -1.85 -2.03 5.55
N ARG A 212 -3.17 -2.27 5.58
CA ARG A 212 -3.79 -3.46 6.19
C ARG A 212 -4.56 -4.34 5.20
N GLY A 213 -4.25 -4.23 3.91
CA GLY A 213 -4.77 -5.13 2.87
C GLY A 213 -6.16 -4.79 2.34
N ILE A 214 -6.77 -3.67 2.75
CA ILE A 214 -8.02 -3.17 2.15
C ILE A 214 -7.72 -2.61 0.76
N PHE A 215 -8.49 -3.02 -0.25
CA PHE A 215 -8.41 -2.50 -1.63
C PHE A 215 -9.73 -1.84 -2.05
N VAL A 216 -9.71 -1.06 -3.14
CA VAL A 216 -10.92 -0.45 -3.72
C VAL A 216 -11.89 -1.56 -4.19
N GLY A 217 -13.12 -1.55 -3.68
CA GLY A 217 -14.10 -2.61 -3.87
C GLY A 217 -14.33 -3.46 -2.62
N SER A 218 -13.43 -3.41 -1.63
CA SER A 218 -13.64 -4.03 -0.33
C SER A 218 -14.89 -3.48 0.36
N LYS A 219 -15.64 -4.33 1.07
CA LYS A 219 -16.79 -3.89 1.88
C LYS A 219 -16.33 -2.96 3.01
N MET A 220 -17.08 -1.91 3.33
CA MET A 220 -16.78 -1.01 4.45
C MET A 220 -16.71 -1.75 5.79
N LEU A 221 -17.50 -2.81 5.96
CA LEU A 221 -17.42 -3.66 7.16
C LEU A 221 -16.03 -4.31 7.33
N ASN A 222 -15.32 -4.63 6.25
CA ASN A 222 -13.98 -5.22 6.33
C ASN A 222 -12.94 -4.19 6.82
N VAL A 223 -13.12 -2.91 6.50
CA VAL A 223 -12.30 -1.83 7.08
C VAL A 223 -12.42 -1.84 8.60
N LEU A 224 -13.64 -1.90 9.14
CA LEU A 224 -13.90 -1.93 10.58
C LEU A 224 -13.29 -3.16 11.27
N LYS A 225 -13.17 -4.30 10.58
CA LYS A 225 -12.55 -5.52 11.13
C LYS A 225 -11.04 -5.37 11.37
N VAL A 226 -10.35 -4.57 10.54
CA VAL A 226 -8.88 -4.49 10.58
C VAL A 226 -8.36 -3.14 11.05
N TYR A 227 -9.14 -2.06 10.95
CA TYR A 227 -8.86 -0.72 11.50
C TYR A 227 -9.68 -0.38 12.75
N GLY A 228 -10.66 -1.20 13.13
CA GLY A 228 -11.49 -0.95 14.30
C GLY A 228 -12.41 0.27 14.14
N LYS A 229 -12.74 0.89 15.28
CA LYS A 229 -13.66 2.03 15.34
C LYS A 229 -13.00 3.28 14.71
N PRO A 230 -13.65 3.93 13.72
CA PRO A 230 -13.12 5.16 13.13
C PRO A 230 -13.14 6.31 14.12
N SER A 231 -12.24 7.27 13.90
CA SER A 231 -12.21 8.54 14.62
C SER A 231 -13.39 9.43 14.25
N ALA A 232 -13.84 9.38 12.99
CA ALA A 232 -15.02 10.09 12.51
C ALA A 232 -15.71 9.31 11.37
N ILE A 233 -17.00 9.56 11.20
CA ILE A 233 -17.79 9.10 10.05
C ILE A 233 -18.41 10.33 9.37
N GLN A 234 -18.18 10.51 8.08
CA GLN A 234 -18.69 11.65 7.30
C GLN A 234 -19.19 11.15 5.95
N ASP A 235 -20.48 11.34 5.65
CA ASP A 235 -21.10 10.92 4.40
C ASP A 235 -20.90 9.42 4.03
N GLY A 236 -20.73 8.57 5.05
CA GLY A 236 -20.45 7.13 4.90
C GLY A 236 -18.96 6.78 5.00
N ASP A 237 -18.08 7.77 4.84
CA ASP A 237 -16.64 7.55 4.86
C ASP A 237 -16.14 7.27 6.27
N LEU A 238 -15.19 6.34 6.37
CA LEU A 238 -14.55 5.98 7.63
C LEU A 238 -13.20 6.71 7.72
N ILE A 239 -13.05 7.58 8.71
CA ILE A 239 -11.86 8.41 8.88
C ILE A 239 -11.13 8.03 10.16
N TYR A 240 -9.83 7.80 10.04
CA TYR A 240 -8.92 7.46 11.13
C TYR A 240 -7.82 8.50 11.22
N TYR A 241 -7.55 9.01 12.43
CA TYR A 241 -6.51 10.01 12.68
C TYR A 241 -5.39 9.43 13.54
N TYR A 242 -4.16 9.85 13.26
CA TYR A 242 -3.01 9.69 14.14
C TYR A 242 -2.13 10.94 14.03
N ASP A 243 -1.98 11.67 15.12
CA ASP A 243 -1.32 12.98 15.13
C ASP A 243 -1.92 13.92 14.07
N ASN A 244 -1.11 14.46 13.15
CA ASN A 244 -1.57 15.28 12.04
C ASN A 244 -1.88 14.46 10.77
N LYS A 245 -1.91 13.13 10.80
CA LYS A 245 -2.16 12.30 9.62
C LYS A 245 -3.56 11.70 9.62
N SER A 246 -4.11 11.43 8.44
CA SER A 246 -5.39 10.73 8.26
C SER A 246 -5.36 9.62 7.23
N ILE A 247 -6.13 8.56 7.50
CA ILE A 247 -6.55 7.55 6.52
C ILE A 247 -8.06 7.65 6.41
N ARG A 248 -8.58 7.86 5.20
CA ARG A 248 -10.00 7.93 4.89
C ARG A 248 -10.36 6.87 3.86
N PHE A 249 -11.30 6.01 4.22
CA PHE A 249 -11.93 5.06 3.30
C PHE A 249 -13.22 5.68 2.79
N ILE A 250 -13.25 5.99 1.49
CA ILE A 250 -14.33 6.76 0.86
C ILE A 250 -15.37 5.80 0.27
N GLY A 251 -16.65 6.00 0.55
CA GLY A 251 -17.77 5.18 0.06
C GLY A 251 -18.81 4.86 1.15
N SER A 252 -19.83 4.08 0.81
CA SER A 252 -20.94 3.75 1.74
C SER A 252 -21.04 2.25 2.05
N GLU A 253 -21.13 1.41 1.02
CA GLU A 253 -21.16 -0.05 1.16
C GLU A 253 -19.81 -0.68 0.88
N THR A 254 -19.13 -0.15 -0.14
CA THR A 254 -17.82 -0.58 -0.61
C THR A 254 -16.90 0.62 -0.68
N VAL A 255 -15.62 0.37 -0.41
CA VAL A 255 -14.54 1.34 -0.59
C VAL A 255 -14.46 1.71 -2.07
N LYS A 256 -14.59 2.98 -2.38
CA LYS A 256 -14.42 3.56 -3.72
C LYS A 256 -13.05 4.18 -3.91
N GLN A 257 -12.50 4.75 -2.84
CA GLN A 257 -11.15 5.30 -2.81
C GLN A 257 -10.56 5.14 -1.41
N ILE A 258 -9.24 5.10 -1.34
CA ILE A 258 -8.49 5.12 -0.08
C ILE A 258 -7.59 6.35 -0.13
N ASP A 259 -7.80 7.25 0.81
CA ASP A 259 -7.08 8.52 0.90
C ASP A 259 -6.19 8.53 2.14
N ILE A 260 -4.91 8.81 1.97
CA ILE A 260 -3.94 8.96 3.05
C ILE A 260 -3.32 10.35 2.94
N SER A 261 -3.28 11.11 4.02
CA SER A 261 -2.83 12.50 3.96
C SER A 261 -2.17 13.00 5.24
N ILE A 262 -1.33 14.03 5.08
CA ILE A 262 -0.81 14.89 6.14
C ILE A 262 -1.70 16.13 6.21
N ASN A 263 -2.21 16.43 7.40
CA ASN A 263 -3.01 17.60 7.67
C ASN A 263 -2.12 18.79 8.12
N PRO A 264 -2.56 20.02 7.85
CA PRO A 264 -1.91 21.22 8.38
C PRO A 264 -1.92 21.23 9.92
N VAL A 265 -0.87 21.78 10.54
CA VAL A 265 -0.72 21.94 12.00
C VAL A 265 -0.80 23.40 12.42
#